data_AF-A0A1T4WBU3-F1
#
_entry.id   AF-A0A1T4WBU3-F1
#
_cell.length_a   1.000
_cell.length_b   1.000
_cell.length_c   1.000
_cell.angle_alpha   90.00
_cell.angle_beta   90.00
_cell.angle_gamma   90.00
#
_symmetry.space_group_name_H-M   'P 1'
#
loop_
_entity.id
_entity.type
_entity.pdbx_description
1 polymer ?
#
loop_
_entity_poly.entity_id
_entity_poly.type
_entity_poly.pdbx_seq_one_letter_code
_entity_poly.pdbx_strand_id
1 'polypeptide(L)'
;MNSYRITIFSMWMAAIAAFLFFWLMIITLTNATNAFADVGPVLEESVQIAPASYVVRGRRYHPIKDTRDFEQRGVASWYGKPFHGRKTANGERYNMYNMTCAHKILPMNTLVEITNHRNGKKIIVRVNDRGPYKPGRIVDLSYAAAKKLGIVGPGTAAVTLRVIPSKKHT
;
A
#
# COMPACT_ATOMS: atom_id res chain seq x y z
N MET A 1 -47.44 -63.75 -17.13
CA MET A 1 -47.07 -62.94 -18.32
C MET A 1 -47.32 -61.46 -18.02
N ASN A 2 -46.33 -60.62 -18.26
CA ASN A 2 -46.30 -59.14 -18.29
C ASN A 2 -46.27 -58.22 -17.06
N SER A 3 -46.50 -58.65 -15.82
CA SER A 3 -46.53 -57.67 -14.71
C SER A 3 -45.16 -57.23 -14.15
N TYR A 4 -44.11 -58.04 -14.28
CA TYR A 4 -42.78 -57.77 -13.68
C TYR A 4 -41.81 -57.00 -14.60
N ARG A 5 -42.08 -56.94 -15.91
CA ARG A 5 -41.22 -56.20 -16.87
C ARG A 5 -41.53 -54.70 -16.89
N ILE A 6 -42.73 -54.29 -16.49
CA ILE A 6 -43.16 -52.90 -16.46
C ILE A 6 -42.65 -52.18 -15.19
N THR A 7 -42.55 -52.89 -14.06
CA THR A 7 -42.08 -52.32 -12.78
C THR A 7 -40.59 -52.03 -12.77
N ILE A 8 -39.79 -52.87 -13.41
CA ILE A 8 -38.34 -52.62 -13.54
C ILE A 8 -38.13 -51.42 -14.47
N PHE A 9 -38.86 -51.33 -15.59
CA PHE A 9 -38.72 -50.21 -16.52
C PHE A 9 -39.14 -48.86 -15.89
N SER A 10 -40.18 -48.83 -15.05
CA SER A 10 -40.59 -47.60 -14.36
C SER A 10 -39.61 -47.15 -13.26
N MET A 11 -38.95 -48.10 -12.57
CA MET A 11 -37.93 -47.79 -11.57
C MET A 11 -36.64 -47.25 -12.19
N TRP A 12 -36.24 -47.73 -13.37
CA TRP A 12 -35.08 -47.18 -14.09
C TRP A 12 -35.34 -45.78 -14.66
N MET A 13 -36.56 -45.50 -15.14
CA MET A 13 -36.92 -44.16 -15.63
C MET A 13 -36.97 -43.12 -14.50
N ALA A 14 -37.41 -43.49 -13.28
CA ALA A 14 -37.40 -42.62 -12.12
C ALA A 14 -35.96 -42.32 -11.63
N ALA A 15 -35.07 -43.31 -11.66
CA ALA A 15 -33.65 -43.12 -11.30
C ALA A 15 -32.91 -42.22 -12.31
N ILE A 16 -33.19 -42.35 -13.61
CA ILE A 16 -32.62 -41.49 -14.65
C ILE A 16 -33.17 -40.06 -14.55
N ALA A 17 -34.47 -39.89 -14.27
CA ALA A 17 -35.07 -38.58 -14.05
C ALA A 17 -34.48 -37.87 -12.81
N ALA A 18 -34.23 -38.59 -11.72
CA ALA A 18 -33.58 -38.05 -10.53
C ALA A 18 -32.12 -37.64 -10.78
N PHE A 19 -31.38 -38.43 -11.56
CA PHE A 19 -30.02 -38.08 -11.98
C PHE A 19 -30.00 -36.87 -12.92
N LEU A 20 -30.94 -36.77 -13.85
CA LEU A 20 -31.07 -35.61 -14.74
C LEU A 20 -31.48 -34.35 -13.96
N PHE A 21 -32.36 -34.46 -12.95
CA PHE A 21 -32.72 -33.33 -12.08
C PHE A 21 -31.54 -32.88 -11.22
N PHE A 22 -30.78 -33.83 -10.65
CA PHE A 22 -29.59 -33.52 -9.86
C PHE A 22 -28.48 -32.93 -10.74
N TRP A 23 -28.33 -33.40 -11.98
CA TRP A 23 -27.38 -32.87 -12.95
C TRP A 23 -27.79 -31.47 -13.47
N LEU A 24 -29.09 -31.23 -13.73
CA LEU A 24 -29.58 -29.89 -14.07
C LEU A 24 -29.42 -28.90 -12.91
N MET A 25 -29.62 -29.33 -11.66
CA MET A 25 -29.41 -28.49 -10.48
C MET A 25 -27.93 -28.13 -10.27
N ILE A 26 -27.00 -29.02 -10.64
CA ILE A 26 -25.57 -28.72 -10.66
C ILE A 26 -25.23 -27.71 -11.77
N ILE A 27 -25.81 -27.83 -12.97
CA ILE A 27 -25.60 -26.90 -14.09
C ILE A 27 -26.16 -25.50 -13.78
N THR A 28 -27.29 -25.38 -13.08
CA THR A 28 -27.78 -24.08 -12.62
C THR A 28 -26.92 -23.49 -11.51
N LEU A 29 -26.25 -24.31 -10.68
CA LEU A 29 -25.30 -23.84 -9.67
C LEU A 29 -23.98 -23.33 -10.29
N THR A 30 -23.44 -23.97 -11.33
CA THR A 30 -22.20 -23.51 -12.00
C THR A 30 -22.41 -22.23 -12.82
N ASN A 31 -23.59 -22.01 -13.38
CA ASN A 31 -23.88 -20.76 -14.10
C ASN A 31 -24.19 -19.59 -13.16
N ALA A 32 -24.60 -19.86 -11.91
CA ALA A 32 -24.83 -18.83 -10.90
C ALA A 32 -23.52 -18.32 -10.24
N THR A 33 -22.41 -19.05 -10.36
CA THR A 33 -21.10 -18.57 -9.85
C THR A 33 -20.30 -17.74 -10.85
N ASN A 34 -20.70 -17.73 -12.13
CA ASN A 34 -19.99 -17.00 -13.19
C ASN A 34 -20.52 -15.56 -13.40
N ALA A 35 -21.55 -15.13 -12.66
CA ALA A 35 -22.03 -13.75 -12.65
C ALA A 35 -21.29 -12.85 -11.63
N PHE A 36 -20.37 -13.41 -10.85
CA PHE A 36 -19.53 -12.69 -9.87
C PHE A 36 -18.05 -12.60 -10.31
N ALA A 37 -17.78 -12.75 -11.60
CA ALA A 37 -16.43 -12.78 -12.16
C ALA A 37 -16.16 -11.67 -13.19
N ASP A 38 -16.87 -10.54 -13.14
CA ASP A 38 -16.57 -9.39 -14.01
C ASP A 38 -16.72 -8.02 -13.33
N VAL A 39 -16.58 -7.99 -12.00
CA VAL A 39 -16.28 -6.75 -11.28
C VAL A 39 -14.98 -6.97 -10.54
N GLY A 40 -13.90 -7.12 -11.32
CA GLY A 40 -12.58 -6.83 -10.79
C GLY A 40 -12.65 -5.43 -10.17
N PRO A 41 -12.05 -5.17 -8.99
CA PRO A 41 -11.98 -3.81 -8.50
C PRO A 41 -11.26 -3.01 -9.60
N VAL A 42 -12.02 -2.18 -10.31
CA VAL A 42 -11.44 -1.06 -11.02
C VAL A 42 -10.67 -0.35 -9.92
N LEU A 43 -9.35 -0.49 -9.96
CA LEU A 43 -8.45 0.38 -9.25
C LEU A 43 -8.66 1.74 -9.92
N GLU A 44 -9.79 2.38 -9.63
CA GLU A 44 -9.84 3.82 -9.56
C GLU A 44 -8.78 4.13 -8.52
N GLU A 45 -7.58 4.38 -9.04
CA GLU A 45 -6.56 5.14 -8.37
C GLU A 45 -7.27 6.43 -7.99
N SER A 46 -7.93 6.42 -6.82
CA SER A 46 -8.40 7.63 -6.20
C SER A 46 -7.13 8.40 -5.96
N VAL A 47 -6.77 9.23 -6.93
CA VAL A 47 -5.82 10.30 -6.77
C VAL A 47 -6.49 11.17 -5.73
N GLN A 48 -6.31 10.81 -4.46
CA GLN A 48 -6.53 11.67 -3.33
C GLN A 48 -5.73 12.91 -3.68
N ILE A 49 -6.41 13.93 -4.22
CA ILE A 49 -5.77 15.14 -4.71
C ILE A 49 -5.16 15.77 -3.46
N ALA A 50 -3.88 15.49 -3.25
CA ALA A 50 -3.17 16.01 -2.10
C ALA A 50 -3.31 17.54 -2.16
N PRO A 51 -3.62 18.19 -1.02
CA PRO A 51 -3.88 19.62 -1.04
C PRO A 51 -2.69 20.37 -1.61
N ALA A 52 -2.95 21.38 -2.44
CA ALA A 52 -1.92 22.18 -3.11
C ALA A 52 -0.94 22.85 -2.12
N SER A 53 -1.38 23.07 -0.88
CA SER A 53 -0.53 23.53 0.21
C SER A 53 -1.08 23.08 1.56
N TYR A 54 -0.24 23.16 2.60
CA TYR A 54 -0.65 22.96 3.98
C TYR A 54 0.08 23.92 4.93
N VAL A 55 -0.48 24.19 6.11
CA VAL A 55 0.09 25.14 7.08
C VAL A 55 0.45 24.43 8.37
N VAL A 56 1.64 24.70 8.88
CA VAL A 56 2.10 24.25 10.20
C VAL A 56 2.78 25.41 10.90
N ARG A 57 2.32 25.75 12.11
CA ARG A 57 2.86 26.85 12.93
C ARG A 57 2.96 28.18 12.15
N GLY A 58 1.91 28.52 11.41
CA GLY A 58 1.85 29.74 10.60
C GLY A 58 2.67 29.73 9.30
N ARG A 59 3.48 28.69 9.04
CA ARG A 59 4.24 28.54 7.80
C ARG A 59 3.50 27.67 6.78
N ARG A 60 3.35 28.19 5.56
CA ARG A 60 2.78 27.46 4.42
C ARG A 60 3.85 26.64 3.69
N TYR A 61 3.51 25.41 3.35
CA TYR A 61 4.33 24.49 2.57
C TYR A 61 3.58 24.06 1.31
N HIS A 62 4.31 23.91 0.21
CA HIS A 62 3.77 23.53 -1.10
C HIS A 62 4.44 22.23 -1.54
N PRO A 63 3.72 21.09 -1.56
CA PRO A 63 4.24 19.89 -2.18
C PRO A 63 4.60 20.13 -3.65
N ILE A 64 5.77 19.64 -4.08
CA ILE A 64 6.22 19.77 -5.46
C ILE A 64 5.49 18.77 -6.34
N LYS A 65 5.22 19.13 -7.59
CA LYS A 65 4.55 18.25 -8.57
C LYS A 65 5.55 17.38 -9.31
N ASP A 66 6.67 17.97 -9.73
CA ASP A 66 7.74 17.27 -10.42
C ASP A 66 8.81 16.88 -9.41
N THR A 67 9.10 15.58 -9.36
CA THR A 67 10.11 14.99 -8.48
C THR A 67 11.24 14.34 -9.26
N ARG A 68 11.23 14.45 -10.60
CA ARG A 68 12.32 13.97 -11.45
C ARG A 68 13.60 14.68 -11.02
N ASP A 69 14.63 13.88 -10.76
CA ASP A 69 15.96 14.34 -10.34
C ASP A 69 16.02 15.08 -8.99
N PHE A 70 14.99 14.96 -8.14
CA PHE A 70 15.02 15.56 -6.81
C PHE A 70 16.11 14.92 -5.93
N GLU A 71 17.12 15.72 -5.57
CA GLU A 71 18.12 15.43 -4.55
C GLU A 71 18.09 16.51 -3.47
N GLN A 72 18.20 16.10 -2.21
CA GLN A 72 18.36 17.01 -1.09
C GLN A 72 19.39 16.49 -0.09
N ARG A 73 20.29 17.38 0.37
CA ARG A 73 21.23 17.11 1.46
C ARG A 73 20.76 17.77 2.75
N GLY A 74 21.03 17.13 3.88
CA GLY A 74 20.68 17.69 5.19
C GLY A 74 20.73 16.65 6.30
N VAL A 75 20.00 16.92 7.38
CA VAL A 75 19.98 16.03 8.56
C VAL A 75 18.74 15.14 8.52
N ALA A 76 18.95 13.83 8.69
CA ALA A 76 17.90 12.87 9.03
C ALA A 76 17.75 12.76 10.54
N SER A 77 16.52 12.56 11.01
CA SER A 77 16.24 12.06 12.35
C SER A 77 15.20 10.95 12.31
N TRP A 78 14.66 10.54 13.46
CA TRP A 78 13.63 9.50 13.51
C TRP A 78 12.62 9.76 14.63
N TYR A 79 11.42 9.22 14.47
CA TYR A 79 10.34 9.28 15.44
C TYR A 79 9.90 7.87 15.83
N GLY A 80 9.46 7.70 17.07
CA GLY A 80 9.30 6.38 17.69
C GLY A 80 7.94 6.13 18.31
N LYS A 81 7.95 5.29 19.36
CA LYS A 81 6.77 4.75 20.06
C LYS A 81 5.64 5.76 20.34
N PRO A 82 5.88 7.02 20.76
CA PRO A 82 4.79 7.98 21.04
C PRO A 82 3.89 8.31 19.84
N PHE A 83 4.36 8.05 18.61
CA PHE A 83 3.60 8.28 17.40
C PHE A 83 2.88 7.03 16.89
N HIS A 84 3.27 5.84 17.36
CA HIS A 84 2.78 4.57 16.83
C HIS A 84 1.25 4.48 16.91
N GLY A 85 0.61 4.08 15.81
CA GLY A 85 -0.84 3.96 15.69
C GLY A 85 -1.59 5.27 15.41
N ARG A 86 -0.92 6.44 15.50
CA ARG A 86 -1.52 7.74 15.15
C ARG A 86 -1.65 7.89 13.63
N LYS A 87 -2.59 8.72 13.18
CA LYS A 87 -2.73 9.04 11.76
C LYS A 87 -1.53 9.87 11.29
N THR A 88 -0.96 9.50 10.15
CA THR A 88 -0.01 10.31 9.38
C THR A 88 -0.76 11.31 8.51
N ALA A 89 -0.03 12.24 7.88
CA ALA A 89 -0.61 13.23 6.99
C ALA A 89 -1.27 12.64 5.72
N ASN A 90 -0.94 11.40 5.32
CA ASN A 90 -1.65 10.71 4.24
C ASN A 90 -2.84 9.86 4.72
N GLY A 91 -3.18 9.93 6.01
CA GLY A 91 -4.33 9.25 6.61
C GLY A 91 -4.07 7.84 7.13
N GLU A 92 -2.95 7.21 6.77
CA GLU A 92 -2.55 5.89 7.28
C GLU A 92 -2.24 5.92 8.78
N ARG A 93 -2.35 4.77 9.46
CA ARG A 93 -1.81 4.64 10.81
C ARG A 93 -0.31 4.44 10.75
N TYR A 94 0.43 5.27 11.46
CA TYR A 94 1.88 5.16 11.54
C TYR A 94 2.30 3.84 12.21
N ASN A 95 3.01 3.01 11.46
CA ASN A 95 3.69 1.83 11.97
C ASN A 95 5.20 2.09 12.04
N MET A 96 5.77 2.08 13.24
CA MET A 96 7.21 2.34 13.43
C MET A 96 8.11 1.26 12.83
N TYR A 97 7.55 0.10 12.52
CA TYR A 97 8.27 -1.03 11.92
C TYR A 97 8.21 -1.04 10.37
N ASN A 98 7.45 -0.13 9.75
CA ASN A 98 7.40 0.01 8.29
C ASN A 98 8.57 0.84 7.75
N MET A 99 8.93 0.66 6.48
CA MET A 99 9.96 1.46 5.80
C MET A 99 9.38 2.79 5.27
N THR A 100 9.04 3.70 6.19
CA THR A 100 8.43 4.99 5.86
C THR A 100 9.18 6.18 6.44
N CYS A 101 8.85 7.38 5.93
CA CYS A 101 9.40 8.64 6.43
C CYS A 101 8.41 9.80 6.29
N ALA A 102 8.70 10.88 7.03
CA ALA A 102 8.06 12.18 6.90
C ALA A 102 8.95 13.14 6.08
N HIS A 103 8.35 13.83 5.10
CA HIS A 103 9.01 14.86 4.30
C HIS A 103 8.09 16.07 4.09
N LYS A 104 8.66 17.28 3.95
CA LYS A 104 7.89 18.52 3.87
C LYS A 104 7.13 18.66 2.56
N ILE A 105 7.82 18.45 1.44
CA ILE A 105 7.32 18.87 0.13
C ILE A 105 7.26 17.75 -0.90
N LEU A 106 7.67 16.52 -0.55
CA LEU A 106 7.57 15.43 -1.51
C LEU A 106 6.12 14.94 -1.53
N PRO A 107 5.57 14.60 -2.71
CA PRO A 107 4.28 13.94 -2.82
C PRO A 107 4.20 12.71 -1.93
N MET A 108 3.00 12.42 -1.43
CA MET A 108 2.79 11.17 -0.70
C MET A 108 3.07 9.98 -1.62
N ASN A 109 3.49 8.86 -1.02
CA ASN A 109 3.88 7.64 -1.71
C ASN A 109 5.14 7.72 -2.58
N THR A 110 5.82 8.88 -2.61
CA THR A 110 7.16 8.99 -3.22
C THR A 110 8.13 8.03 -2.54
N LEU A 111 8.85 7.23 -3.34
CA LEU A 111 9.96 6.41 -2.87
C LEU A 111 11.25 7.23 -2.91
N VAL A 112 12.04 7.15 -1.85
CA VAL A 112 13.31 7.87 -1.74
C VAL A 112 14.42 6.94 -1.28
N GLU A 113 15.59 7.05 -1.91
CA GLU A 113 16.85 6.50 -1.42
C GLU A 113 17.48 7.51 -0.44
N ILE A 114 17.89 7.04 0.73
CA ILE A 114 18.57 7.86 1.73
C ILE A 114 19.94 7.24 2.01
N THR A 115 20.99 8.01 1.78
CA THR A 115 22.39 7.62 2.03
C THR A 115 22.90 8.33 3.27
N ASN A 116 23.42 7.58 4.24
CA ASN A 116 24.09 8.12 5.43
C ASN A 116 25.58 8.34 5.16
N HIS A 117 26.03 9.59 5.30
CA HIS A 117 27.42 9.98 4.98
C HIS A 117 28.45 9.38 5.93
N ARG A 118 28.05 9.02 7.16
CA ARG A 118 28.98 8.50 8.18
C ARG A 118 29.38 7.06 7.92
N ASN A 119 28.45 6.22 7.47
CA ASN A 119 28.65 4.77 7.36
C ASN A 119 28.40 4.23 5.94
N GLY A 120 28.08 5.10 4.98
CA GLY A 120 27.80 4.72 3.59
C GLY A 120 26.51 3.92 3.38
N LYS A 121 25.75 3.61 4.43
CA LYS A 121 24.54 2.80 4.32
C LYS A 121 23.45 3.54 3.56
N LYS A 122 22.70 2.78 2.79
CA LYS A 122 21.56 3.25 2.00
C LYS A 122 20.31 2.50 2.37
N ILE A 123 19.18 3.20 2.37
CA ILE A 123 17.86 2.61 2.52
C ILE A 123 16.89 3.21 1.52
N ILE A 124 15.83 2.46 1.20
CA ILE A 124 14.68 2.97 0.46
C ILE A 124 13.50 3.06 1.41
N VAL A 125 12.82 4.21 1.41
CA VAL A 125 11.62 4.45 2.23
C VAL A 125 10.54 5.16 1.43
N ARG A 126 9.29 4.97 1.84
CA ARG A 126 8.13 5.66 1.28
C ARG A 126 7.78 6.90 2.11
N VAL A 127 7.51 8.02 1.45
CA VAL A 127 6.96 9.22 2.09
C VAL A 127 5.49 8.98 2.40
N ASN A 128 5.11 9.00 3.68
CA ASN A 128 3.70 8.86 4.09
C ASN A 128 3.25 9.92 5.11
N ASP A 129 4.14 10.83 5.52
CA ASP A 129 3.85 11.84 6.52
C ASP A 129 4.51 13.19 6.22
N ARG A 130 4.15 14.24 6.98
CA ARG A 130 4.68 15.60 6.85
C ARG A 130 5.57 16.01 8.02
N GLY A 131 6.66 16.68 7.69
CA GLY A 131 7.71 17.10 8.62
C GLY A 131 9.08 16.84 8.01
N PRO A 132 10.18 16.91 8.78
CA PRO A 132 10.29 17.46 10.13
C PRO A 132 10.21 18.98 10.21
N TYR A 133 9.62 19.54 11.26
CA TYR A 133 9.54 21.01 11.44
C TYR A 133 10.69 21.61 12.28
N LYS A 134 11.67 20.78 12.70
CA LYS A 134 12.90 21.27 13.32
C LYS A 134 13.85 21.84 12.23
N PRO A 135 14.46 23.01 12.44
CA PRO A 135 15.43 23.58 11.50
C PRO A 135 16.57 22.61 11.19
N GLY A 136 17.09 22.65 9.95
CA GLY A 136 18.19 21.79 9.48
C GLY A 136 17.83 20.34 9.16
N ARG A 137 16.66 19.84 9.61
CA ARG A 137 16.20 18.48 9.30
C ARG A 137 15.41 18.44 7.99
N ILE A 138 15.70 17.43 7.17
CA ILE A 138 15.06 17.22 5.87
C ILE A 138 14.12 16.02 5.89
N VAL A 139 14.40 15.01 6.72
CA VAL A 139 13.62 13.77 6.77
C VAL A 139 13.57 13.22 8.19
N ASP A 140 12.38 12.72 8.58
CA ASP A 140 12.18 11.98 9.82
C ASP A 140 11.81 10.54 9.45
N LEU A 141 12.60 9.58 9.90
CA LEU A 141 12.46 8.16 9.58
C LEU A 141 11.58 7.44 10.60
N SER A 142 10.94 6.35 10.16
CA SER A 142 10.45 5.34 11.08
C SER A 142 11.60 4.68 11.85
N TYR A 143 11.28 4.02 12.97
CA TYR A 143 12.27 3.28 13.74
C TYR A 143 12.95 2.17 12.91
N ALA A 144 12.21 1.38 12.14
CA ALA A 144 12.80 0.34 11.28
C ALA A 144 13.75 0.92 10.22
N ALA A 145 13.37 2.02 9.57
CA ALA A 145 14.22 2.71 8.61
C ALA A 145 15.49 3.25 9.28
N ALA A 146 15.34 3.93 10.43
CA ALA A 146 16.46 4.46 11.20
C ALA A 146 17.42 3.37 11.68
N LYS A 147 16.89 2.21 12.10
CA LYS A 147 17.68 1.05 12.52
C LYS A 147 18.50 0.50 11.37
N LYS A 148 17.90 0.33 10.19
CA LYS A 148 18.62 -0.13 8.99
C LYS A 148 19.69 0.86 8.53
N LEU A 149 19.40 2.17 8.58
CA LEU A 149 20.36 3.23 8.22
C LEU A 149 21.48 3.40 9.27
N GLY A 150 21.29 2.86 10.47
CA GLY A 150 22.25 2.93 11.57
C GLY A 150 22.26 4.28 12.30
N ILE A 151 21.10 4.91 12.49
CA ILE A 151 21.00 6.23 13.14
C ILE A 151 20.21 6.21 14.46
N VAL A 152 19.75 5.04 14.93
CA VAL A 152 18.97 4.94 16.19
C VAL A 152 19.78 5.46 17.38
N GLY A 153 21.01 4.95 17.57
CA GLY A 153 21.89 5.36 18.67
C GLY A 153 22.27 6.85 18.59
N PRO A 154 22.86 7.33 17.47
CA PRO A 154 23.19 8.75 17.30
C PRO A 154 21.98 9.71 17.29
N GLY A 155 20.77 9.19 17.07
CA GLY A 155 19.52 9.94 16.92
C GLY A 155 19.37 10.70 15.59
N THR A 156 20.50 11.11 14.98
CA THR A 156 20.54 11.88 13.73
C THR A 156 21.74 11.51 12.87
N ALA A 157 21.69 11.84 11.58
CA ALA A 157 22.83 11.74 10.68
C ALA A 157 22.77 12.77 9.54
N ALA A 158 23.93 13.15 9.02
CA ALA A 158 24.03 13.83 7.73
C ALA A 158 23.73 12.82 6.61
N VAL A 159 22.81 13.19 5.71
CA VAL A 159 22.33 12.32 4.64
C VAL A 159 22.17 13.05 3.32
N THR A 160 22.17 12.25 2.25
CA THR A 160 21.61 12.63 0.94
C THR A 160 20.32 11.84 0.73
N LEU A 161 19.24 12.52 0.37
CA LEU A 161 17.97 11.95 -0.03
C LEU A 161 17.79 12.14 -1.55
N ARG A 162 17.43 11.09 -2.27
CA ARG A 162 17.11 11.12 -3.71
C ARG A 162 15.77 10.46 -3.98
N VAL A 163 14.96 11.06 -4.85
CA VAL A 163 13.73 10.40 -5.33
C VAL A 163 14.09 9.27 -6.28
N ILE A 164 13.41 8.14 -6.09
CA ILE A 164 13.51 6.99 -6.99
C ILE A 164 12.36 7.13 -8.01
N PRO A 165 12.66 7.24 -9.31
CA PRO A 165 11.63 7.28 -10.35
C PRO A 165 10.77 6.00 -10.29
N SER A 166 9.45 6.15 -10.27
CA SER A 166 8.57 5.01 -10.48
C SER A 166 8.66 4.58 -11.94
N LYS A 167 8.88 3.28 -12.19
CA LYS A 167 8.64 2.73 -13.53
C LYS A 167 7.13 2.83 -13.76
N LYS A 168 6.69 3.62 -14.75
CA LYS A 168 5.32 3.49 -15.25
C LYS A 168 5.17 2.07 -15.80
N HIS A 169 4.20 1.32 -15.32
CA HIS A 169 3.70 0.18 -16.08
C HIS A 169 2.95 0.77 -17.28
N THR A 170 3.63 0.78 -18.43
CA THR A 170 3.00 0.88 -19.75
C THR A 170 2.26 -0.41 -20.06
#